data_AF-A0A853CGL5-F1
#
_entry.id   AF-A0A853CGL5-F1
#
_cell.length_a   1.000
_cell.length_b   1.000
_cell.length_c   1.000
_cell.angle_alpha   90.00
_cell.angle_beta   90.00
_cell.angle_gamma   90.00
#
_symmetry.space_group_name_H-M   'P 1'
#
loop_
_entity.id
_entity.type
_entity.pdbx_description
1 polymer ?
#
loop_
_entity_poly.entity_id
_entity_poly.type
_entity_poly.pdbx_seq_one_letter_code
_entity_poly.pdbx_strand_id
1 'polypeptide(L)'
;MSAPRTAEHSDSETVTAVVSAAARAAASLVPATTELVPGAAVSDPDTVPLPPGAASAIAASLSGEVTGDVVLVVSAEVVEALANSPVGKMDVAAALRPALEAAAGTLGRVRVASERVEEPVAALDGLRDKGMFVAVPLLADGEHQATFALQVNLPRPSAGGGQRGSLDLLRHVAMEVTVEIGRTRMTVQELLSLHPGEVVELDRAASAPADLLVNGTLIARGEVVVVDEDFGLRISEIVTDAAEAL
;
A
#
# COMPACT_ATOMS: atom_id res chain seq x y z
N MET A 1 -16.03 29.32 -22.16
CA MET A 1 -15.28 29.17 -20.89
C MET A 1 -15.61 27.79 -20.31
N SER A 2 -14.69 26.84 -20.47
CA SER A 2 -14.64 25.49 -19.87
C SER A 2 -13.23 24.99 -20.16
N ALA A 3 -12.42 24.38 -19.29
CA ALA A 3 -12.56 23.88 -17.93
C ALA A 3 -11.15 23.90 -17.26
N PRO A 4 -11.04 23.57 -15.97
CA PRO A 4 -10.16 22.46 -15.61
C PRO A 4 -10.88 21.49 -14.66
N ARG A 5 -11.02 20.23 -15.05
CA ARG A 5 -11.55 19.13 -14.20
C ARG A 5 -10.69 17.85 -14.26
N THR A 6 -9.53 17.89 -14.91
CA THR A 6 -8.76 16.67 -15.23
C THR A 6 -7.71 16.29 -14.19
N ALA A 7 -7.24 17.25 -13.37
CA ALA A 7 -6.15 16.99 -12.40
C ALA A 7 -6.62 16.29 -11.11
N GLU A 8 -7.82 16.63 -10.59
CA GLU A 8 -8.31 16.07 -9.31
C GLU A 8 -8.65 14.57 -9.38
N HIS A 9 -8.98 14.03 -10.56
CA HIS A 9 -9.25 12.60 -10.72
C HIS A 9 -7.97 11.74 -10.65
N SER A 10 -6.87 12.19 -11.28
CA SER A 10 -5.60 11.45 -11.33
C SER A 10 -4.93 11.31 -9.96
N ASP A 11 -5.07 12.34 -9.11
CA ASP A 11 -4.46 12.37 -7.78
C ASP A 11 -5.17 11.42 -6.81
N SER A 12 -6.52 11.37 -6.82
CA SER A 12 -7.30 10.44 -5.99
C SER A 12 -7.08 8.97 -6.39
N GLU A 13 -6.85 8.72 -7.68
CA GLU A 13 -6.57 7.39 -8.23
C GLU A 13 -5.21 6.88 -7.77
N THR A 14 -4.19 7.74 -7.79
CA THR A 14 -2.83 7.41 -7.32
C THR A 14 -2.81 7.04 -5.83
N VAL A 15 -3.55 7.77 -4.99
CA VAL A 15 -3.64 7.51 -3.54
C VAL A 15 -4.34 6.19 -3.28
N THR A 16 -5.44 5.96 -3.99
CA THR A 16 -6.19 4.72 -3.90
C THR A 16 -5.33 3.52 -4.31
N ALA A 17 -4.51 3.66 -5.35
CA ALA A 17 -3.57 2.64 -5.79
C ALA A 17 -2.49 2.35 -4.73
N VAL A 18 -1.92 3.38 -4.10
CA VAL A 18 -0.92 3.21 -3.02
C VAL A 18 -1.52 2.49 -1.82
N VAL A 19 -2.73 2.87 -1.38
CA VAL A 19 -3.38 2.19 -0.24
C VAL A 19 -3.79 0.77 -0.62
N SER A 20 -4.22 0.53 -1.86
CA SER A 20 -4.52 -0.82 -2.35
C SER A 20 -3.28 -1.71 -2.41
N ALA A 21 -2.12 -1.16 -2.75
CA ALA A 21 -0.84 -1.86 -2.68
C ALA A 21 -0.46 -2.20 -1.23
N ALA A 22 -0.65 -1.28 -0.29
CA ALA A 22 -0.46 -1.52 1.15
C ALA A 22 -1.38 -2.63 1.67
N ALA A 23 -2.66 -2.58 1.28
CA ALA A 23 -3.64 -3.60 1.63
C ALA A 23 -3.25 -4.98 1.07
N ARG A 24 -2.71 -5.04 -0.15
CA ARG A 24 -2.20 -6.28 -0.77
C ARG A 24 -1.02 -6.85 0.02
N ALA A 25 -0.07 -6.00 0.40
CA ALA A 25 1.07 -6.41 1.21
C ALA A 25 0.61 -6.97 2.57
N ALA A 26 -0.36 -6.31 3.22
CA ALA A 26 -0.98 -6.83 4.44
C ALA A 26 -1.61 -8.21 4.18
N ALA A 27 -2.46 -8.31 3.17
CA ALA A 27 -3.24 -9.49 2.82
C ALA A 27 -2.37 -10.75 2.64
N SER A 28 -1.19 -10.60 2.03
CA SER A 28 -0.24 -11.71 1.82
C SER A 28 0.31 -12.34 3.10
N LEU A 29 0.19 -11.64 4.24
CA LEU A 29 0.68 -12.08 5.55
C LEU A 29 -0.43 -12.29 6.58
N VAL A 30 -1.69 -12.02 6.22
CA VAL A 30 -2.83 -12.34 7.08
C VAL A 30 -3.05 -13.87 7.03
N PRO A 31 -3.07 -14.56 8.18
CA PRO A 31 -3.26 -16.01 8.19
C PRO A 31 -4.70 -16.39 7.83
N ALA A 32 -4.92 -16.68 6.55
CA ALA A 32 -6.19 -17.15 6.00
C ALA A 32 -6.02 -18.51 5.32
N THR A 33 -7.12 -19.24 5.14
CA THR A 33 -7.16 -20.54 4.45
C THR A 33 -6.99 -20.41 2.94
N THR A 34 -7.37 -19.26 2.39
CA THR A 34 -7.21 -18.87 0.99
C THR A 34 -6.45 -17.54 0.90
N GLU A 35 -5.74 -17.30 -0.20
CA GLU A 35 -5.09 -16.02 -0.47
C GLU A 35 -6.11 -14.87 -0.50
N LEU A 36 -5.80 -13.81 0.24
CA LEU A 36 -6.62 -12.61 0.32
C LEU A 36 -6.22 -11.62 -0.77
N VAL A 37 -7.21 -11.12 -1.51
CA VAL A 37 -7.03 -10.14 -2.59
C VAL A 37 -7.75 -8.83 -2.22
N PRO A 38 -7.12 -7.66 -2.42
CA PRO A 38 -7.79 -6.37 -2.20
C PRO A 38 -8.99 -6.18 -3.12
N GLY A 39 -10.11 -5.74 -2.56
CA GLY A 39 -11.29 -5.29 -3.28
C GLY A 39 -11.30 -3.79 -3.52
N ALA A 40 -12.48 -3.23 -3.84
CA ALA A 40 -12.64 -1.81 -4.12
C ALA A 40 -12.42 -0.95 -2.87
N ALA A 41 -11.53 0.03 -2.98
CA ALA A 41 -11.25 0.95 -1.89
C ALA A 41 -12.43 1.89 -1.59
N VAL A 42 -12.58 2.24 -0.33
CA VAL A 42 -13.64 3.09 0.22
C VAL A 42 -12.99 4.24 0.99
N SER A 43 -13.24 5.47 0.55
CA SER A 43 -12.70 6.68 1.20
C SER A 43 -13.66 7.29 2.23
N ASP A 44 -14.92 6.85 2.23
CA ASP A 44 -15.93 7.33 3.19
C ASP A 44 -15.97 6.42 4.44
N PRO A 45 -15.53 6.91 5.61
CA PRO A 45 -15.47 6.12 6.84
C PRO A 45 -16.85 5.66 7.33
N ASP A 46 -17.95 6.28 6.90
CA ASP A 46 -19.31 5.84 7.23
C ASP A 46 -19.78 4.63 6.43
N THR A 47 -19.08 4.29 5.35
CA THR A 47 -19.47 3.22 4.42
C THR A 47 -18.50 2.04 4.39
N VAL A 48 -17.56 2.00 5.34
CA VAL A 48 -16.52 0.97 5.41
C VAL A 48 -17.17 -0.41 5.58
N PRO A 49 -16.97 -1.33 4.62
CA PRO A 49 -17.49 -2.68 4.77
C PRO A 49 -16.73 -3.38 5.90
N LEU A 50 -17.46 -4.11 6.74
CA LEU A 50 -16.91 -5.04 7.73
C LEU A 50 -17.04 -6.47 7.20
N PRO A 51 -16.11 -7.38 7.52
CA PRO A 51 -16.26 -8.78 7.17
C PRO A 51 -17.45 -9.39 7.93
N PRO A 52 -18.17 -10.37 7.35
CA PRO A 52 -19.23 -11.08 8.05
C PRO A 52 -18.66 -11.71 9.33
N GLY A 53 -19.33 -11.45 10.46
CA GLY A 53 -18.84 -11.93 11.76
C GLY A 53 -17.50 -11.33 12.17
N ALA A 54 -17.21 -10.07 11.79
CA ALA A 54 -16.05 -9.31 12.28
C ALA A 54 -15.87 -9.51 13.79
N ALA A 55 -14.75 -10.13 14.18
CA ALA A 55 -14.55 -10.61 15.54
C ALA A 55 -13.51 -9.78 16.30
N SER A 56 -12.54 -9.21 15.58
CA SER A 56 -11.46 -8.46 16.20
C SER A 56 -10.87 -7.45 15.23
N ALA A 57 -10.33 -6.36 15.76
CA ALA A 57 -9.55 -5.39 15.00
C ALA A 57 -8.26 -5.04 15.73
N ILE A 58 -7.22 -4.79 14.95
CA ILE A 58 -5.89 -4.44 15.46
C ILE A 58 -5.63 -3.03 15.00
N ALA A 59 -5.63 -2.10 15.95
CA ALA A 59 -5.29 -0.70 15.72
C ALA A 59 -3.82 -0.46 16.08
N ALA A 60 -3.08 0.21 15.22
CA ALA A 60 -1.70 0.60 15.48
C ALA A 60 -1.41 2.00 14.95
N SER A 61 -0.50 2.70 15.61
CA SER A 61 -0.03 4.02 15.18
C SER A 61 1.17 3.89 14.26
N LEU A 62 1.16 4.63 13.16
CA LEU A 62 2.26 4.76 12.22
C LEU A 62 3.15 5.96 12.56
N SER A 63 4.46 5.77 12.46
CA SER A 63 5.47 6.81 12.67
C SER A 63 6.58 6.74 11.62
N GLY A 64 7.19 7.87 11.27
CA GLY A 64 8.25 7.94 10.26
C GLY A 64 7.95 8.99 9.21
N GLU A 65 8.19 8.68 7.93
CA GLU A 65 7.89 9.57 6.80
C GLU A 65 6.39 9.81 6.64
N VAL A 66 5.59 8.78 6.96
CA VAL A 66 4.13 8.88 7.08
C VAL A 66 3.76 8.64 8.53
N THR A 67 2.95 9.53 9.09
CA THR A 67 2.35 9.36 10.43
C THR A 67 0.87 9.12 10.29
N GLY A 68 0.25 8.41 11.23
CA GLY A 68 -1.16 8.06 11.12
C GLY A 68 -1.55 6.91 12.02
N ASP A 69 -2.72 6.33 11.77
CA ASP A 69 -3.21 5.12 12.41
C ASP A 69 -3.64 4.11 11.33
N VAL A 70 -3.35 2.84 11.56
CA VAL A 70 -3.77 1.72 10.71
C VAL A 70 -4.63 0.78 11.53
N VAL A 71 -5.71 0.28 10.93
CA VAL A 71 -6.61 -0.70 11.53
C VAL A 71 -6.74 -1.86 10.58
N LEU A 72 -6.53 -3.08 11.08
CA LEU A 72 -6.85 -4.30 10.37
C LEU A 72 -7.98 -5.02 11.12
N VAL A 73 -9.16 -5.07 10.51
CA VAL A 73 -10.31 -5.83 11.00
C VAL A 73 -10.26 -7.22 10.41
N VAL A 74 -10.50 -8.26 11.21
CA VAL A 74 -10.54 -9.65 10.77
C VAL A 74 -11.85 -10.34 11.17
N SER A 75 -12.31 -11.27 10.33
CA SER A 75 -13.48 -12.11 10.60
C SER A 75 -13.22 -13.12 11.73
N ALA A 76 -14.29 -13.69 12.28
CA ALA A 76 -14.21 -14.81 13.22
C ALA A 76 -13.44 -16.00 12.64
N GLU A 77 -13.57 -16.28 11.35
CA GLU A 77 -12.89 -17.40 10.68
C GLU A 77 -11.36 -17.26 10.75
N VAL A 78 -10.83 -16.06 10.50
CA VAL A 78 -9.39 -15.77 10.62
C VAL A 78 -8.92 -15.93 12.07
N VAL A 79 -9.70 -15.45 13.04
CA VAL A 79 -9.39 -15.60 14.47
C VAL A 79 -9.41 -17.08 14.90
N GLU A 80 -10.37 -17.86 14.42
CA GLU A 80 -10.44 -19.29 14.67
C GLU A 80 -9.30 -20.06 14.01
N ALA A 81 -8.90 -19.68 12.79
CA ALA A 81 -7.74 -20.26 12.10
C ALA A 81 -6.44 -20.04 12.91
N LEU A 82 -6.27 -18.85 13.48
CA LEU A 82 -5.17 -18.53 14.39
C LEU A 82 -5.22 -19.35 15.68
N ALA A 83 -6.40 -19.48 16.30
CA ALA A 83 -6.58 -20.23 17.53
C ALA A 83 -6.31 -21.73 17.36
N ASN A 84 -6.56 -22.27 16.17
CA ASN A 84 -6.34 -23.67 15.80
C ASN A 84 -4.99 -23.92 15.11
N SER A 85 -4.08 -22.92 15.12
CA SER A 85 -2.77 -23.03 14.48
C SER A 85 -1.92 -24.13 15.12
N PRO A 86 -1.20 -24.95 14.30
CA PRO A 86 -0.32 -26.01 14.80
C PRO A 86 0.86 -25.51 15.64
N VAL A 87 1.12 -24.19 15.61
CA VAL A 87 2.19 -23.53 16.37
C VAL A 87 1.75 -23.17 17.81
N GLY A 88 0.50 -23.47 18.17
CA GLY A 88 -0.08 -23.22 19.49
C GLY A 88 -0.98 -21.98 19.54
N LYS A 89 -1.49 -21.64 20.73
CA LYS A 89 -2.34 -20.46 20.94
C LYS A 89 -1.54 -19.18 20.64
N MET A 90 -1.73 -18.62 19.46
CA MET A 90 -1.12 -17.34 19.07
C MET A 90 -2.02 -16.18 19.50
N ASP A 91 -1.38 -15.13 20.01
CA ASP A 91 -2.05 -13.84 20.23
C ASP A 91 -2.35 -13.19 18.87
N VAL A 92 -3.57 -12.66 18.73
CA VAL A 92 -4.05 -12.12 17.44
C VAL A 92 -3.24 -10.90 17.01
N ALA A 93 -2.86 -10.01 17.92
CA ALA A 93 -2.01 -8.86 17.57
C ALA A 93 -0.61 -9.31 17.16
N ALA A 94 -0.01 -10.26 17.89
CA ALA A 94 1.29 -10.81 17.52
C ALA A 94 1.28 -11.52 16.16
N ALA A 95 0.18 -12.21 15.83
CA ALA A 95 0.02 -12.91 14.56
C ALA A 95 -0.13 -11.95 13.36
N LEU A 96 -0.77 -10.81 13.57
CA LEU A 96 -1.10 -9.85 12.50
C LEU A 96 -0.12 -8.67 12.41
N ARG A 97 0.77 -8.50 13.38
CA ARG A 97 1.86 -7.52 13.33
C ARG A 97 2.66 -7.56 12.02
N PRO A 98 3.10 -8.72 11.51
CA PRO A 98 3.84 -8.78 10.24
C PRO A 98 3.05 -8.20 9.06
N ALA A 99 1.73 -8.41 9.03
CA ALA A 99 0.85 -7.85 8.00
C ALA A 99 0.79 -6.31 8.08
N LEU A 100 0.68 -5.75 9.29
CA LEU A 100 0.72 -4.30 9.48
C LEU A 100 2.09 -3.70 9.11
N GLU A 101 3.18 -4.38 9.45
CA GLU A 101 4.54 -3.94 9.10
C GLU A 101 4.79 -3.97 7.59
N ALA A 102 4.33 -5.02 6.89
CA ALA A 102 4.42 -5.10 5.44
C ALA A 102 3.63 -3.97 4.77
N ALA A 103 2.41 -3.70 5.23
CA ALA A 103 1.60 -2.59 4.75
C ALA A 103 2.26 -1.22 5.00
N ALA A 104 2.81 -1.01 6.20
CA ALA A 104 3.54 0.22 6.51
C ALA A 104 4.78 0.39 5.63
N GLY A 105 5.50 -0.69 5.32
CA GLY A 105 6.66 -0.69 4.45
C GLY A 105 6.35 -0.23 3.02
N THR A 106 5.13 -0.44 2.52
CA THR A 106 4.73 0.09 1.19
C THR A 106 4.40 1.58 1.22
N LEU A 107 4.43 2.23 2.38
CA LEU A 107 4.23 3.68 2.52
C LEU A 107 5.55 4.42 2.67
N GLY A 108 6.69 3.73 2.53
CA GLY A 108 8.04 4.28 2.69
C GLY A 108 8.67 3.88 4.02
N ARG A 109 9.50 4.75 4.60
CA ARG A 109 10.19 4.47 5.88
C ARG A 109 9.27 4.72 7.06
N VAL A 110 8.29 3.84 7.22
CA VAL A 110 7.26 3.88 8.27
C VAL A 110 7.46 2.71 9.24
N ARG A 111 7.22 2.97 10.53
CA ARG A 111 7.23 1.99 11.60
C ARG A 111 5.85 1.90 12.24
N VAL A 112 5.44 0.67 12.52
CA VAL A 112 4.24 0.37 13.31
C VAL A 112 4.59 0.46 14.80
N ALA A 113 3.77 1.17 15.56
CA ALA A 113 3.91 1.35 17.00
C ALA A 113 2.54 1.21 17.68
N SER A 114 2.52 0.91 18.98
CA SER A 114 1.30 0.95 19.81
C SER A 114 0.13 0.10 19.30
N GLU A 115 0.36 -1.19 19.02
CA GLU A 115 -0.69 -2.13 18.65
C GLU A 115 -1.65 -2.41 19.81
N ARG A 116 -2.95 -2.31 19.53
CA ARG A 116 -4.04 -2.59 20.47
C ARG A 116 -5.09 -3.42 19.76
N VAL A 117 -5.52 -4.49 20.43
CA VAL A 117 -6.69 -5.27 20.01
C VAL A 117 -7.93 -4.53 20.51
N GLU A 118 -8.85 -4.29 19.60
CA GLU A 118 -10.09 -3.55 19.84
C GLU A 118 -11.26 -4.25 19.16
N GLU A 119 -12.47 -3.83 19.55
CA GLU A 119 -13.69 -4.19 18.83
C GLU A 119 -13.69 -3.50 17.45
N PRO A 120 -14.11 -4.19 16.36
CA PRO A 120 -14.05 -3.67 15.00
C PRO A 120 -14.61 -2.26 14.80
N VAL A 121 -15.78 -2.00 15.38
CA VAL A 121 -16.45 -0.70 15.24
C VAL A 121 -15.68 0.40 15.98
N ALA A 122 -15.20 0.13 17.20
CA ALA A 122 -14.45 1.10 17.99
C ALA A 122 -13.10 1.46 17.33
N ALA A 123 -12.42 0.47 16.75
CA ALA A 123 -11.17 0.68 16.02
C ALA A 123 -11.36 1.60 14.81
N LEU A 124 -12.39 1.34 13.99
CA LEU A 124 -12.72 2.17 12.83
C LEU A 124 -13.18 3.57 13.23
N ASP A 125 -13.98 3.69 14.30
CA ASP A 125 -14.39 4.99 14.83
C ASP A 125 -13.18 5.83 15.25
N GLY A 126 -12.15 5.18 15.79
CA GLY A 126 -10.87 5.81 16.12
C GLY A 126 -10.13 6.45 14.93
N LEU A 127 -10.49 6.12 13.69
CA LEU A 127 -9.89 6.68 12.46
C LEU A 127 -10.66 7.88 11.88
N ARG A 128 -11.94 8.04 12.23
CA ARG A 128 -12.90 8.96 11.55
C ARG A 128 -12.47 10.43 11.50
N ASP A 129 -11.84 10.94 12.56
CA ASP A 129 -11.63 12.40 12.74
C ASP A 129 -10.17 12.86 12.61
N LYS A 130 -9.26 11.97 12.20
CA LYS A 130 -7.82 12.23 12.34
C LYS A 130 -7.14 12.74 11.08
N GLY A 131 -7.68 12.45 9.89
CA GLY A 131 -7.06 12.91 8.64
C GLY A 131 -7.61 12.23 7.40
N MET A 132 -6.74 11.94 6.44
CA MET A 132 -7.13 11.23 5.23
C MET A 132 -7.35 9.77 5.54
N PHE A 133 -8.48 9.24 5.10
CA PHE A 133 -8.93 7.88 5.39
C PHE A 133 -9.17 7.11 4.09
N VAL A 134 -8.69 5.87 4.05
CA VAL A 134 -9.01 4.90 3.00
C VAL A 134 -9.10 3.52 3.63
N ALA A 135 -10.17 2.80 3.34
CA ALA A 135 -10.33 1.39 3.69
C ALA A 135 -10.38 0.52 2.44
N VAL A 136 -9.89 -0.69 2.54
CA VAL A 136 -9.83 -1.67 1.46
C VAL A 136 -10.30 -3.02 2.02
N PRO A 137 -11.42 -3.58 1.54
CA PRO A 137 -11.82 -4.92 1.90
C PRO A 137 -10.84 -5.94 1.31
N LEU A 138 -10.59 -7.01 2.03
CA LEU A 138 -9.74 -8.13 1.64
C LEU A 138 -10.63 -9.37 1.46
N LEU A 139 -10.62 -9.90 0.24
CA LEU A 139 -11.52 -10.94 -0.20
C LEU A 139 -10.77 -12.25 -0.41
N ALA A 140 -11.31 -13.36 0.07
CA ALA A 140 -10.87 -14.72 -0.23
C ALA A 140 -12.01 -15.42 -0.98
N ASP A 141 -11.75 -15.92 -2.19
CA ASP A 141 -12.76 -16.53 -3.07
C ASP A 141 -14.02 -15.65 -3.29
N GLY A 142 -13.85 -14.32 -3.23
CA GLY A 142 -14.94 -13.34 -3.34
C GLY A 142 -15.68 -13.05 -2.04
N GLU A 143 -15.36 -13.74 -0.95
CA GLU A 143 -15.91 -13.48 0.38
C GLU A 143 -15.03 -12.53 1.19
N HIS A 144 -15.66 -11.58 1.87
CA HIS A 144 -14.95 -10.56 2.63
C HIS A 144 -14.49 -11.08 3.99
N GLN A 145 -13.19 -11.32 4.17
CA GLN A 145 -12.65 -11.90 5.39
C GLN A 145 -11.90 -10.91 6.29
N ALA A 146 -11.42 -9.79 5.74
CA ALA A 146 -10.76 -8.76 6.53
C ALA A 146 -10.92 -7.37 5.90
N THR A 147 -10.85 -6.31 6.68
CA THR A 147 -10.82 -4.92 6.20
C THR A 147 -9.53 -4.26 6.63
N PHE A 148 -8.74 -3.78 5.68
CA PHE A 148 -7.57 -2.93 5.97
C PHE A 148 -7.99 -1.46 5.88
N ALA A 149 -7.86 -0.70 6.94
CA ALA A 149 -8.15 0.73 6.97
C ALA A 149 -6.92 1.52 7.38
N LEU A 150 -6.63 2.57 6.64
CA LEU A 150 -5.50 3.44 6.85
C LEU A 150 -5.98 4.87 7.00
N GLN A 151 -5.52 5.50 8.08
CA GLN A 151 -5.63 6.92 8.31
C GLN A 151 -4.24 7.52 8.32
N VAL A 152 -3.98 8.52 7.48
CA VAL A 152 -2.70 9.25 7.49
C VAL A 152 -2.88 10.68 7.99
N ASN A 153 -2.03 11.03 8.97
CA ASN A 153 -1.84 12.38 9.48
C ASN A 153 -0.78 13.06 8.61
N LEU A 154 -1.23 13.98 7.77
CA LEU A 154 -0.33 14.84 7.02
C LEU A 154 0.05 16.05 7.88
N PRO A 155 1.33 16.46 7.92
CA PRO A 155 1.73 17.69 8.60
C PRO A 155 0.94 18.86 8.02
N ARG A 156 0.04 19.47 8.82
CA ARG A 156 -0.64 20.69 8.42
C ARG A 156 0.39 21.83 8.41
N PRO A 157 0.66 22.51 7.28
CA PRO A 157 1.39 23.76 7.35
C PRO A 157 0.56 24.74 8.18
N SER A 158 1.17 25.30 9.22
CA SER A 158 0.50 26.24 10.11
C SER A 158 0.05 27.50 9.36
N ALA A 159 -1.18 27.89 9.68
CA ALA A 159 -1.83 29.19 9.53
C ALA A 159 -2.50 29.56 8.19
N GLY A 160 -3.84 29.65 8.25
CA GLY A 160 -4.58 30.72 7.58
C GLY A 160 -5.65 30.29 6.57
N GLY A 161 -6.85 29.93 7.06
CA GLY A 161 -8.15 30.19 6.42
C GLY A 161 -8.36 29.79 4.95
N GLY A 162 -9.08 28.69 4.75
CA GLY A 162 -9.77 28.42 3.48
C GLY A 162 -9.87 26.94 3.20
N GLN A 163 -11.09 26.39 3.33
CA GLN A 163 -11.46 25.05 2.89
C GLN A 163 -11.06 24.86 1.41
N ARG A 164 -9.89 24.25 1.18
CA ARG A 164 -9.45 23.69 -0.10
C ARG A 164 -8.96 22.28 0.17
N GLY A 165 -9.44 21.36 -0.65
CA GLY A 165 -9.74 19.99 -0.28
C GLY A 165 -8.56 19.08 0.07
N SER A 166 -8.94 17.92 0.60
CA SER A 166 -8.12 16.76 0.99
C SER A 166 -6.95 16.41 0.05
N LEU A 167 -7.01 16.80 -1.23
CA LEU A 167 -5.99 16.53 -2.26
C LEU A 167 -4.79 17.51 -2.26
N ASP A 168 -4.94 18.73 -1.76
CA ASP A 168 -3.82 19.71 -1.71
C ASP A 168 -2.73 19.30 -0.69
N LEU A 169 -3.10 18.45 0.27
CA LEU A 169 -2.27 18.06 1.40
C LEU A 169 -1.28 16.94 1.06
N LEU A 170 -1.57 16.08 0.07
CA LEU A 170 -0.69 14.99 -0.37
C LEU A 170 0.40 15.43 -1.34
N ARG A 171 0.33 16.65 -1.87
CA ARG A 171 1.36 17.23 -2.75
C ARG A 171 2.77 17.23 -2.13
N HIS A 172 2.89 16.99 -0.82
CA HIS A 172 4.13 17.05 -0.06
C HIS A 172 4.58 15.70 0.54
N VAL A 173 3.91 14.58 0.23
CA VAL A 173 4.36 13.26 0.66
C VAL A 173 5.49 12.80 -0.24
N ALA A 174 6.71 12.74 0.30
CA ALA A 174 7.86 12.19 -0.41
C ALA A 174 7.73 10.66 -0.48
N MET A 175 7.89 10.10 -1.68
CA MET A 175 7.87 8.66 -1.92
C MET A 175 9.18 8.23 -2.56
N GLU A 176 9.63 7.02 -2.23
CA GLU A 176 10.76 6.40 -2.93
C GLU A 176 10.30 5.95 -4.31
N VAL A 177 11.03 6.43 -5.33
CA VAL A 177 10.78 6.10 -6.73
C VAL A 177 11.99 5.35 -7.26
N THR A 178 11.76 4.19 -7.84
CA THR A 178 12.81 3.37 -8.46
C THR A 178 12.63 3.36 -9.97
N VAL A 179 13.71 3.63 -10.70
CA VAL A 179 13.75 3.43 -12.15
C VAL A 179 14.48 2.11 -12.41
N GLU A 180 13.81 1.18 -13.10
CA GLU A 180 14.34 -0.14 -13.36
C GLU A 180 14.54 -0.37 -14.86
N ILE A 181 15.78 -0.67 -15.25
CA ILE A 181 16.18 -0.91 -16.65
C ILE A 181 15.86 -2.36 -17.06
N GLY A 182 15.90 -3.31 -16.13
CA GLY A 182 15.57 -4.71 -16.38
C GLY A 182 15.93 -5.61 -15.19
N ARG A 183 15.48 -6.87 -15.24
CA ARG A 183 15.74 -7.89 -14.21
C ARG A 183 16.47 -9.07 -14.82
N THR A 184 17.07 -9.89 -13.97
CA THR A 184 17.52 -11.23 -14.36
C THR A 184 17.40 -12.17 -13.19
N ARG A 185 17.42 -13.49 -13.46
CA ARG A 185 17.44 -14.52 -12.43
C ARG A 185 18.74 -15.29 -12.57
N MET A 186 19.42 -15.49 -11.45
CA MET A 186 20.66 -16.24 -11.38
C MET A 186 20.65 -17.16 -10.16
N THR A 187 21.41 -18.24 -10.23
CA THR A 187 21.69 -19.13 -9.11
C THR A 187 22.57 -18.42 -8.08
N VAL A 188 22.55 -18.91 -6.84
CA VAL A 188 23.41 -18.39 -5.77
C VAL A 188 24.90 -18.49 -6.15
N GLN A 189 25.28 -19.55 -6.87
CA GLN A 189 26.66 -19.73 -7.32
C GLN A 189 27.10 -18.66 -8.32
N GLU A 190 26.26 -18.34 -9.30
CA GLU A 190 26.53 -17.27 -10.28
C GLU A 190 26.66 -15.91 -9.59
N LEU A 191 25.75 -15.59 -8.66
CA LEU A 191 25.80 -14.32 -7.90
C LEU A 191 27.10 -14.16 -7.10
N LEU A 192 27.56 -15.23 -6.45
CA LEU A 192 28.81 -15.21 -5.66
C LEU A 192 30.08 -15.22 -6.53
N SER A 193 29.94 -15.52 -7.83
CA SER A 193 31.05 -15.51 -8.78
C SER A 193 31.27 -14.14 -9.41
N LEU A 194 30.33 -13.20 -9.24
CA LEU A 194 30.40 -11.87 -9.83
C LEU A 194 31.69 -11.14 -9.45
N HIS A 195 32.40 -10.64 -10.47
CA HIS A 195 33.61 -9.85 -10.27
C HIS A 195 33.62 -8.58 -11.15
N PRO A 196 34.44 -7.56 -10.81
CA PRO A 196 34.56 -6.36 -11.63
C PRO A 196 34.87 -6.69 -13.10
N GLY A 197 34.13 -6.08 -14.02
CA GLY A 197 34.24 -6.32 -15.46
C GLY A 197 33.32 -7.40 -16.02
N GLU A 198 32.61 -8.15 -15.18
CA GLU A 198 31.61 -9.11 -15.62
C GLU A 198 30.34 -8.41 -16.14
N VAL A 199 29.78 -8.93 -17.23
CA VAL A 199 28.58 -8.37 -17.86
C VAL A 199 27.40 -9.28 -17.55
N VAL A 200 26.39 -8.73 -16.88
CA VAL A 200 25.15 -9.44 -16.55
C VAL A 200 24.08 -9.06 -17.56
N GLU A 201 23.55 -10.06 -18.28
CA GLU A 201 22.45 -9.86 -19.22
C GLU A 201 21.12 -9.73 -18.47
N LEU A 202 20.31 -8.75 -18.89
CA LEU A 202 18.98 -8.48 -18.35
C LEU A 202 17.89 -9.01 -19.31
N ASP A 203 16.68 -9.15 -18.80
CA ASP A 203 15.49 -9.63 -19.52
C ASP A 203 14.87 -8.62 -20.50
N ARG A 204 15.51 -7.45 -20.68
CA ARG A 204 14.96 -6.32 -21.44
C ARG A 204 15.93 -5.84 -22.53
N ALA A 205 15.38 -5.55 -23.71
CA ALA A 205 16.14 -4.96 -24.81
C ALA A 205 16.54 -3.50 -24.49
N ALA A 206 17.72 -3.08 -24.93
CA ALA A 206 18.24 -1.73 -24.66
C ALA A 206 17.36 -0.59 -25.21
N SER A 207 16.51 -0.86 -26.20
CA SER A 207 15.55 0.09 -26.77
C SER A 207 14.17 0.07 -26.11
N ALA A 208 13.92 -0.85 -25.19
CA ALA A 208 12.65 -0.92 -24.48
C ALA A 208 12.62 0.16 -23.38
N PRO A 209 11.43 0.71 -23.07
CA PRO A 209 11.32 1.70 -22.00
C PRO A 209 11.70 1.08 -20.65
N ALA A 210 12.30 1.87 -19.77
CA ALA A 210 12.50 1.53 -18.37
C ALA A 210 11.19 1.67 -17.59
N ASP A 211 11.07 0.88 -16.52
CA ASP A 211 9.92 0.89 -15.64
C ASP A 211 10.15 1.91 -14.51
N LEU A 212 9.12 2.71 -14.21
CA LEU A 212 9.06 3.56 -13.04
C LEU A 212 8.21 2.86 -11.98
N LEU A 213 8.79 2.60 -10.82
CA LEU A 213 8.12 1.97 -9.71
C LEU A 213 8.05 2.91 -8.51
N VAL A 214 6.95 2.87 -7.78
CA VAL A 214 6.82 3.43 -6.43
C VAL A 214 6.54 2.28 -5.50
N ASN A 215 7.42 2.10 -4.50
CA ASN A 215 7.33 1.01 -3.53
C ASN A 215 7.10 -0.38 -4.18
N GLY A 216 7.77 -0.62 -5.31
CA GLY A 216 7.71 -1.87 -6.07
C GLY A 216 6.50 -2.03 -7.00
N THR A 217 5.58 -1.06 -7.06
CA THR A 217 4.43 -1.07 -8.00
C THR A 217 4.77 -0.26 -9.25
N LEU A 218 4.57 -0.85 -10.43
CA LEU A 218 4.76 -0.17 -11.72
C LEU A 218 3.68 0.92 -11.89
N ILE A 219 4.12 2.16 -12.09
CA ILE A 219 3.22 3.31 -12.29
C ILE A 219 3.41 3.99 -13.64
N ALA A 220 4.59 3.87 -14.26
CA ALA A 220 4.86 4.45 -15.56
C ALA A 220 5.99 3.72 -16.28
N ARG A 221 6.11 4.00 -17.58
CA ARG A 221 7.22 3.56 -18.42
C ARG A 221 7.82 4.75 -19.15
N GLY A 222 9.13 4.75 -19.34
CA GLY A 222 9.81 5.87 -19.99
C GLY A 222 11.16 5.53 -20.60
N GLU A 223 11.71 6.46 -21.35
CA GLU A 223 13.06 6.35 -21.89
C GLU A 223 14.07 6.96 -20.92
N VAL A 224 15.16 6.25 -20.64
CA VAL A 224 16.27 6.80 -19.87
C VAL A 224 16.98 7.85 -20.73
N VAL A 225 17.06 9.06 -20.21
CA VAL A 225 17.72 10.20 -20.85
C VAL A 225 18.84 10.71 -19.94
N VAL A 226 19.75 11.51 -20.49
CA VAL A 226 20.75 12.22 -19.70
C VAL A 226 20.41 13.71 -19.75
N VAL A 227 20.29 14.33 -18.57
CA VAL A 227 20.02 15.77 -18.41
C VAL A 227 21.07 16.32 -17.46
N ASP A 228 21.84 17.32 -17.91
CA ASP A 228 22.88 17.97 -17.11
C ASP A 228 23.86 16.99 -16.43
N GLU A 229 24.26 15.96 -17.16
CA GLU A 229 25.14 14.85 -16.70
C GLU A 229 24.51 13.84 -15.74
N ASP A 230 23.26 14.07 -15.31
CA ASP A 230 22.48 13.13 -14.50
C ASP A 230 21.56 12.25 -15.36
N PHE A 231 21.26 11.04 -14.86
CA PHE A 231 20.22 10.21 -15.47
C PHE A 231 18.83 10.75 -15.15
N GLY A 232 17.98 10.84 -16.17
CA GLY A 232 16.57 11.16 -16.06
C GLY A 232 15.71 10.11 -16.74
N LEU A 233 14.40 10.15 -16.49
CA LEU A 233 13.42 9.32 -17.18
C LEU A 233 12.40 10.21 -17.89
N ARG A 234 12.32 10.11 -19.21
CA ARG A 234 11.26 10.75 -19.99
C ARG A 234 10.06 9.81 -20.03
N ILE A 235 9.00 10.16 -19.31
CA ILE A 235 7.77 9.37 -19.26
C ILE A 235 7.16 9.24 -20.67
N SER A 236 6.94 8.00 -21.09
CA SER A 236 6.31 7.64 -22.37
C SER A 236 4.86 7.19 -22.18
N GLU A 237 4.57 6.51 -21.07
CA GLU A 237 3.28 5.93 -20.74
C GLU A 237 3.08 5.96 -19.22
N ILE A 238 1.87 6.27 -18.76
CA ILE A 238 1.46 6.12 -17.36
C ILE A 238 0.53 4.92 -17.31
N VAL A 239 0.81 4.00 -16.39
CA VAL A 239 -0.03 2.82 -16.19
C VAL A 239 -1.18 3.26 -15.28
N THR A 240 -2.36 3.45 -15.86
CA THR A 240 -3.60 3.66 -15.12
C THR A 240 -4.14 2.30 -14.70
N ASP A 241 -4.30 2.06 -13.40
CA ASP A 241 -4.92 0.85 -12.89
C ASP A 241 -6.45 0.95 -13.04
N ALA A 242 -6.90 1.01 -14.30
CA ALA A 242 -8.30 0.98 -14.69
C ALA A 242 -8.60 -0.34 -15.40
N ALA A 243 -8.81 -1.38 -14.59
CA ALA A 243 -9.51 -2.64 -14.88
C ALA A 243 -8.94 -3.53 -16.01
N GLU A 244 -8.46 -4.73 -15.64
CA GLU A 244 -8.69 -5.95 -16.42
C GLU A 244 -8.59 -7.19 -15.53
N ALA A 245 -9.72 -7.59 -14.95
CA ALA A 245 -10.00 -8.98 -14.60
C ALA A 245 -11.27 -9.37 -15.38
N LEU A 246 -11.05 -10.09 -16.49
CA LEU A 246 -12.08 -10.76 -17.28
C LEU A 246 -12.41 -12.14 -16.68
#